data_AF-A0A0F9JE50-F1
#
_entry.id   AF-A0A0F9JE50-F1
#
_cell.length_a   1.000
_cell.length_b   1.000
_cell.length_c   1.000
_cell.angle_alpha   90.00
_cell.angle_beta   90.00
_cell.angle_gamma   90.00
#
_symmetry.space_group_name_H-M   'P 1'
#
loop_
_entity.id
_entity.type
_entity.pdbx_description
1 polymer ?
#
loop_
_entity_poly.entity_id
_entity_poly.type
_entity_poly.pdbx_seq_one_letter_code
_entity_poly.pdbx_strand_id
1 'polypeptide(L)'
;MTEDYDRTKPLDGVLISALPGEIRNVKKLVIGDSAASTGGAARIFFQDAAPTVRYDGSAFDASDNGSLWVDTNSSPDNQFNILTAFGGPAWTPVSDEVIAALLAQINTWALAQTFSVNPVFTEGVVANDAYITARNAADAANIDLIKAGTNDLSTLPDGAEMASNAAPVEDEAITNKKYVDDNEAATKYSVNPMTGDDDSDGTITFPNGMIQKWGKITITTTEQKAVTFAAAFTTKCFQVIVSFGQTDTNSSARSLTAYSISNTGFTVRSNSGTNTICRYFAIGR
;
A
#
# COMPACT_ATOMS: atom_id res chain seq x y z
N MET A 1 30.10 12.45 -53.53
CA MET A 1 29.72 11.28 -52.73
C MET A 1 28.21 11.29 -52.67
N THR A 2 27.61 10.35 -53.39
CA THR A 2 26.17 10.15 -53.51
C THR A 2 25.73 9.37 -52.27
N GLU A 3 25.02 10.00 -51.35
CA GLU A 3 24.45 9.28 -50.20
C GLU A 3 23.16 8.59 -50.64
N ASP A 4 23.26 7.27 -50.77
CA ASP A 4 22.14 6.35 -50.92
C ASP A 4 21.22 6.43 -49.69
N TYR A 5 19.98 6.87 -49.90
CA TYR A 5 18.89 6.77 -48.94
C TYR A 5 18.39 5.32 -48.89
N ASP A 6 18.96 4.51 -47.99
CA ASP A 6 18.51 3.14 -47.75
C ASP A 6 17.14 3.13 -47.04
N ARG A 7 16.12 2.66 -47.74
CA ARG A 7 14.71 2.54 -47.30
C ARG A 7 14.48 1.50 -46.20
N THR A 8 15.51 0.84 -45.68
CA THR A 8 15.36 -0.25 -44.69
C THR A 8 15.54 0.17 -43.24
N LYS A 9 15.90 1.43 -42.96
CA LYS A 9 15.95 1.94 -41.58
C LYS A 9 14.63 2.64 -41.24
N PRO A 10 13.87 2.20 -40.22
CA PRO A 10 12.74 2.99 -39.75
C PRO A 10 13.29 4.34 -39.29
N LEU A 11 12.74 5.42 -39.85
CA LEU A 11 13.04 6.78 -39.44
C LEU A 11 12.87 6.87 -37.92
N ASP A 12 13.93 7.28 -37.21
CA ASP A 12 13.87 7.76 -35.83
C ASP A 12 13.08 9.09 -35.82
N GLY A 13 11.78 8.98 -36.10
CA GLY A 13 10.78 10.01 -35.92
C GLY A 13 10.38 10.03 -34.46
N VAL A 14 11.24 10.64 -33.65
CA VAL A 14 10.97 11.01 -32.26
C VAL A 14 9.80 12.01 -32.27
N LEU A 15 8.58 11.50 -32.32
CA LEU A 15 7.38 12.15 -31.80
C LEU A 15 7.33 11.84 -30.31
N ILE A 16 7.75 12.82 -29.51
CA ILE A 16 7.66 12.76 -28.05
C ILE A 16 6.20 12.92 -27.63
N SER A 17 5.78 12.03 -26.74
CA SER A 17 4.58 12.04 -25.87
C SER A 17 3.25 11.54 -26.45
N ALA A 18 2.99 10.26 -26.22
CA ALA A 18 2.10 9.76 -25.17
C ALA A 18 2.34 8.25 -25.06
N LEU A 19 1.96 7.62 -23.96
CA LEU A 19 2.23 6.21 -23.65
C LEU A 19 2.01 5.28 -24.87
N PRO A 20 2.83 4.23 -25.10
CA PRO A 20 2.74 3.35 -26.29
C PRO A 20 1.39 2.65 -26.55
N GLY A 21 0.37 2.87 -25.71
CA GLY A 21 -1.00 2.37 -25.85
C GLY A 21 -2.08 3.42 -26.16
N GLU A 22 -1.89 4.71 -25.87
CA GLU A 22 -2.99 5.70 -25.94
C GLU A 22 -3.33 6.15 -27.37
N ILE A 23 -2.32 6.40 -28.21
CA ILE A 23 -2.55 6.81 -29.61
C ILE A 23 -3.10 5.64 -30.46
N ARG A 24 -2.82 4.38 -30.06
CA ARG A 24 -3.36 3.20 -30.77
C ARG A 24 -4.89 3.11 -30.70
N ASN A 25 -5.50 3.62 -29.63
CA ASN A 25 -6.95 3.64 -29.49
C ASN A 25 -7.60 4.78 -30.29
N VAL A 26 -6.96 5.94 -30.39
CA VAL A 26 -7.44 7.03 -31.27
C VAL A 26 -7.34 6.64 -32.75
N LYS A 27 -6.32 5.88 -33.14
CA LYS A 27 -6.18 5.38 -34.53
C LYS A 27 -7.33 4.44 -34.93
N LYS A 28 -7.89 3.67 -33.99
CA LYS A 28 -9.10 2.85 -34.23
C LYS A 28 -10.38 3.67 -34.23
N LEU A 29 -10.43 4.77 -33.47
CA LEU A 29 -11.60 5.65 -33.38
C LEU A 29 -11.73 6.57 -34.61
N VAL A 30 -10.60 7.01 -35.17
CA VAL A 30 -10.57 7.94 -36.30
C VAL A 30 -10.47 7.24 -37.65
N ILE A 31 -10.04 5.96 -37.66
CA ILE A 31 -10.03 5.09 -38.84
C ILE A 31 -10.97 3.88 -38.59
N GLY A 32 -12.07 4.13 -37.87
CA GLY A 32 -13.14 3.18 -37.68
C GLY A 32 -14.08 3.21 -38.87
N ASP A 33 -13.95 2.21 -39.74
CA ASP A 33 -14.94 1.80 -40.75
C ASP A 33 -14.96 2.52 -42.11
N SER A 34 -13.81 2.49 -42.80
CA SER A 34 -13.79 2.57 -44.26
C SER A 34 -12.90 1.48 -44.84
N ALA A 35 -13.25 0.22 -44.55
CA ALA A 35 -12.65 -0.95 -45.19
C ALA A 35 -13.35 -1.32 -46.51
N ALA A 36 -14.18 -0.44 -47.07
CA ALA A 36 -14.93 -0.70 -48.30
C ALA A 36 -14.94 0.50 -49.24
N SER A 37 -13.78 0.85 -49.79
CA SER A 37 -13.69 1.59 -51.05
C SER A 37 -12.26 1.48 -51.55
N THR A 38 -12.05 0.87 -52.72
CA THR A 38 -10.81 0.90 -53.50
C THR A 38 -10.48 2.29 -54.06
N GLY A 39 -10.86 3.35 -53.35
CA GLY A 39 -10.54 4.73 -53.63
C GLY A 39 -10.48 5.51 -52.33
N GLY A 40 -9.28 5.93 -51.96
CA GLY A 40 -9.10 7.21 -51.27
C GLY A 40 -9.67 7.36 -49.88
N ALA A 41 -9.01 6.78 -48.89
CA ALA A 41 -9.32 7.14 -47.51
C ALA A 41 -8.74 8.53 -47.22
N ALA A 42 -9.61 9.48 -46.87
CA ALA A 42 -9.21 10.75 -46.28
C ALA A 42 -8.22 10.52 -45.14
N ARG A 43 -7.12 11.28 -45.12
CA ARG A 43 -6.03 11.14 -44.15
C ARG A 43 -5.95 12.37 -43.26
N ILE A 44 -5.36 12.21 -42.07
CA ILE A 44 -5.07 13.33 -41.16
C ILE A 44 -3.57 13.61 -41.15
N PHE A 45 -3.21 14.87 -41.36
CA PHE A 45 -1.84 15.37 -41.36
C PHE A 45 -1.63 16.32 -40.18
N PHE A 46 -0.49 16.18 -39.49
CA PHE A 46 -0.05 17.05 -38.40
C PHE A 46 1.34 17.60 -38.75
N GLN A 47 1.41 18.81 -39.31
CA GLN A 47 2.66 19.44 -39.71
C GLN A 47 2.50 20.95 -39.87
N ASP A 48 3.61 21.68 -39.80
CA ASP A 48 3.62 23.15 -39.76
C ASP A 48 3.37 23.81 -41.13
N ALA A 49 3.72 23.12 -42.21
CA ALA A 49 3.51 23.61 -43.57
C ALA A 49 2.43 22.79 -44.26
N ALA A 50 1.67 23.42 -45.16
CA ALA A 50 0.67 22.73 -45.97
C ALA A 50 1.29 21.52 -46.68
N PRO A 51 0.73 20.30 -46.51
CA PRO A 51 1.24 19.12 -47.20
C PRO A 51 1.20 19.32 -48.72
N THR A 52 2.34 19.12 -49.38
CA THR A 52 2.47 19.19 -50.83
C THR A 52 2.46 17.82 -51.49
N VAL A 53 2.78 16.77 -50.74
CA VAL A 53 2.79 15.36 -51.13
C VAL A 53 2.31 14.48 -49.98
N ARG A 54 1.94 13.24 -50.28
CA ARG A 54 1.62 12.21 -49.28
C ARG A 54 2.85 11.80 -48.48
N TYR A 55 2.64 11.09 -47.37
CA TYR A 55 3.72 10.57 -46.50
C TYR A 55 4.71 9.63 -47.23
N ASP A 56 4.25 8.92 -48.28
CA ASP A 56 5.09 8.06 -49.11
C ASP A 56 5.85 8.84 -50.21
N GLY A 57 5.71 10.17 -50.25
CA GLY A 57 6.32 11.05 -51.24
C GLY A 57 5.58 11.14 -52.58
N SER A 58 4.46 10.42 -52.76
CA SER A 58 3.64 10.53 -53.96
C SER A 58 2.78 11.80 -53.95
N ALA A 59 2.42 12.29 -55.14
CA ALA A 59 1.53 13.44 -55.27
C ALA A 59 0.13 13.09 -54.74
N PHE A 60 -0.57 14.09 -54.19
CA PHE A 60 -2.00 13.97 -53.91
C PHE A 60 -2.77 13.71 -55.21
N ASP A 61 -3.75 12.81 -55.16
CA ASP A 61 -4.66 12.53 -56.26
C ASP A 61 -6.12 12.63 -55.81
N ALA A 62 -7.06 12.44 -56.73
CA ALA A 62 -8.49 12.59 -56.47
C ALA A 62 -9.02 11.75 -55.29
N SER A 63 -8.28 10.70 -54.91
CA SER A 63 -8.62 9.82 -53.80
C SER A 63 -8.30 10.44 -52.43
N ASP A 64 -7.49 11.51 -52.36
CA ASP A 64 -7.20 12.20 -51.10
C ASP A 64 -8.21 13.30 -50.76
N ASN A 65 -9.29 13.45 -51.55
CA ASN A 65 -10.32 14.45 -51.30
C ASN A 65 -10.91 14.32 -49.89
N GLY A 66 -11.02 15.44 -49.18
CA GLY A 66 -11.51 15.42 -47.80
C GLY A 66 -10.45 15.06 -46.74
N SER A 67 -9.18 14.92 -47.12
CA SER A 67 -8.09 14.83 -46.14
C SER A 67 -8.06 16.08 -45.27
N LEU A 68 -7.75 15.88 -43.99
CA LEU A 68 -7.68 16.91 -42.96
C LEU A 68 -6.21 17.23 -42.65
N TRP A 69 -5.88 18.51 -42.60
CA TRP A 69 -4.60 19.00 -42.12
C TRP A 69 -4.83 19.90 -40.91
N VAL A 70 -4.15 19.60 -39.82
CA VAL A 70 -4.11 20.45 -38.63
C VAL A 70 -2.84 21.28 -38.71
N ASP A 71 -3.00 22.58 -38.96
CA ASP A 71 -1.90 23.53 -39.02
C ASP A 71 -1.47 23.90 -37.61
N THR A 72 -0.28 23.45 -37.23
CA THR A 72 0.25 23.59 -35.87
C THR A 72 1.03 24.89 -35.63
N ASN A 73 1.33 25.69 -36.66
CA ASN A 73 2.31 26.78 -36.52
C ASN A 73 2.06 28.04 -37.40
N SER A 74 0.97 28.13 -38.18
CA SER A 74 0.63 29.38 -38.88
C SER A 74 -0.41 30.21 -38.14
N SER A 75 -0.26 31.55 -38.13
CA SER A 75 -1.20 32.45 -37.45
C SER A 75 -2.43 32.74 -38.31
N PRO A 76 -3.66 32.59 -37.80
CA PRO A 76 -3.99 32.11 -36.44
C PRO A 76 -3.72 30.61 -36.24
N ASP A 77 -3.04 30.28 -35.14
CA ASP A 77 -2.57 28.93 -34.82
C ASP A 77 -3.75 27.93 -34.70
N ASN A 78 -3.50 26.66 -35.05
CA ASN A 78 -4.44 25.53 -34.90
C ASN A 78 -5.64 25.57 -35.86
N GLN A 79 -5.43 25.98 -37.10
CA GLN A 79 -6.47 25.88 -38.13
C GLN A 79 -6.64 24.45 -38.64
N PHE A 80 -7.89 24.02 -38.76
CA PHE A 80 -8.25 22.82 -39.51
C PHE A 80 -8.43 23.17 -40.98
N ASN A 81 -7.78 22.44 -41.86
CA ASN A 81 -7.85 22.63 -43.31
C ASN A 81 -8.28 21.35 -44.00
N ILE A 82 -9.12 21.45 -45.03
CA ILE A 82 -9.53 20.33 -45.86
C ILE A 82 -8.90 20.45 -47.25
N LEU A 83 -8.38 19.35 -47.78
CA LEU A 83 -7.89 19.29 -49.16
C LEU A 83 -9.08 19.32 -50.13
N THR A 84 -9.15 20.36 -50.98
CA THR A 84 -10.29 20.59 -51.89
C THR A 84 -9.94 20.51 -53.38
N ALA A 85 -8.65 20.52 -53.77
CA ALA A 85 -8.21 20.35 -55.16
C ALA A 85 -6.79 19.74 -55.30
N PHE A 86 -6.49 19.15 -56.47
CA PHE A 86 -5.33 18.27 -56.70
C PHE A 86 -4.28 18.81 -57.70
N GLY A 87 -4.55 19.90 -58.41
CA GLY A 87 -3.66 20.49 -59.43
C GLY A 87 -2.49 21.31 -58.86
N GLY A 88 -2.00 20.91 -57.68
CA GLY A 88 -1.41 21.78 -56.67
C GLY A 88 -2.33 21.74 -55.45
N PRO A 89 -1.96 21.05 -54.35
CA PRO A 89 -2.88 20.80 -53.25
C PRO A 89 -3.38 22.12 -52.67
N ALA A 90 -4.69 22.37 -52.83
CA ALA A 90 -5.35 23.53 -52.27
C ALA A 90 -6.00 23.12 -50.94
N TRP A 91 -5.50 23.68 -49.86
CA TRP A 91 -6.03 23.50 -48.51
C TRP A 91 -6.97 24.64 -48.19
N THR A 92 -8.21 24.33 -47.83
CA THR A 92 -9.23 25.32 -47.50
C THR A 92 -9.49 25.28 -45.99
N PRO A 93 -9.40 26.41 -45.27
CA PRO A 93 -9.76 26.47 -43.86
C PRO A 93 -11.20 26.02 -43.64
N VAL A 94 -11.41 25.21 -42.61
CA VAL A 94 -12.74 24.85 -42.12
C VAL A 94 -13.35 26.08 -41.44
N SER A 95 -14.57 26.47 -41.80
CA SER A 95 -15.21 27.64 -41.20
C SER A 95 -15.55 27.42 -39.72
N ASP A 96 -15.58 28.51 -38.95
CA ASP A 96 -15.95 28.47 -37.53
C ASP A 96 -17.34 27.86 -37.31
N GLU A 97 -18.28 27.99 -38.26
CA GLU A 97 -19.62 27.37 -38.14
C GLU A 97 -19.55 25.84 -38.20
N VAL A 98 -18.68 25.29 -39.04
CA VAL A 98 -18.48 23.83 -39.15
C VAL A 98 -17.80 23.30 -37.88
N ILE A 99 -16.82 24.03 -37.35
CA ILE A 99 -16.16 23.70 -36.08
C ILE A 99 -17.19 23.72 -34.94
N ALA A 100 -18.03 24.77 -34.87
CA ALA A 100 -19.07 24.87 -33.86
C ALA A 100 -20.11 23.74 -33.95
N ALA A 101 -20.52 23.36 -35.16
CA ALA A 101 -21.45 22.24 -35.38
C ALA A 101 -20.83 20.89 -34.95
N LEU A 102 -19.55 20.66 -35.25
CA LEU A 102 -18.83 19.46 -34.84
C LEU A 102 -18.66 19.39 -33.31
N LEU A 103 -18.27 20.50 -32.69
CA LEU A 103 -18.15 20.59 -31.23
C LEU A 103 -19.50 20.39 -30.54
N ALA A 104 -20.58 20.94 -31.09
CA ALA A 104 -21.93 20.70 -30.59
C ALA A 104 -22.26 19.20 -30.63
N GLN A 105 -21.98 18.52 -31.74
CA GLN A 105 -22.24 17.08 -31.90
C GLN A 105 -21.39 16.20 -30.98
N ILE A 106 -20.10 16.52 -30.81
CA ILE A 106 -19.20 15.85 -29.87
C ILE A 106 -19.73 16.02 -28.44
N ASN A 107 -20.16 17.22 -28.07
CA ASN A 107 -20.72 17.47 -26.74
C ASN A 107 -22.03 16.70 -26.51
N THR A 108 -22.89 16.55 -27.52
CA THR A 108 -24.08 15.69 -27.41
C THR A 108 -23.73 14.23 -27.19
N TRP A 109 -22.66 13.72 -27.81
CA TRP A 109 -22.20 12.34 -27.63
C TRP A 109 -21.49 12.13 -26.29
N ALA A 110 -20.67 13.08 -25.85
CA ALA A 110 -20.04 13.03 -24.54
C ALA A 110 -21.09 13.08 -23.41
N LEU A 111 -22.13 13.90 -23.57
CA LEU A 111 -23.26 13.95 -22.63
C LEU A 111 -24.16 12.70 -22.72
N ALA A 112 -24.24 12.03 -23.87
CA ALA A 112 -24.94 10.75 -24.00
C ALA A 112 -24.16 9.57 -23.40
N GLN A 113 -22.83 9.69 -23.23
CA GLN A 113 -22.00 8.72 -22.52
C GLN A 113 -21.94 8.93 -21.01
N THR A 114 -22.48 10.04 -20.50
CA THR A 114 -22.80 10.14 -19.07
C THR A 114 -23.84 9.08 -18.74
N PHE A 115 -23.36 7.96 -18.21
CA PHE A 115 -24.08 6.97 -17.41
C PHE A 115 -25.60 6.98 -17.68
N SER A 116 -26.03 6.29 -18.74
CA SER A 116 -27.44 5.97 -18.90
C SER A 116 -27.84 5.02 -17.76
N VAL A 117 -28.16 5.60 -16.60
CA VAL A 117 -29.13 5.00 -15.70
C VAL A 117 -30.42 4.97 -16.49
N ASN A 118 -30.71 3.80 -17.06
CA ASN A 118 -31.98 3.52 -17.71
C ASN A 118 -33.11 4.01 -16.78
N PRO A 119 -33.87 5.06 -17.13
CA PRO A 119 -34.78 5.71 -16.21
C PRO A 119 -36.08 4.90 -16.14
N VAL A 120 -36.08 3.87 -15.30
CA VAL A 120 -37.30 3.39 -14.63
C VAL A 120 -37.20 3.75 -13.15
N PHE A 121 -36.99 5.04 -12.89
CA PHE A 121 -37.28 5.65 -11.60
C PHE A 121 -38.33 6.72 -11.85
N THR A 122 -39.57 6.30 -12.08
CA THR A 122 -40.68 7.25 -12.22
C THR A 122 -41.03 7.90 -10.87
N GLU A 123 -40.60 7.30 -9.76
CA GLU A 123 -40.41 7.89 -8.44
C GLU A 123 -39.24 7.09 -7.85
N GLY A 124 -38.26 7.72 -7.18
CA GLY A 124 -36.99 7.10 -6.76
C GLY A 124 -37.12 6.02 -5.67
N VAL A 125 -37.95 5.01 -5.87
CA VAL A 125 -38.23 3.92 -4.93
C VAL A 125 -37.74 2.62 -5.57
N VAL A 126 -36.66 2.07 -5.02
CA VAL A 126 -36.24 0.70 -5.29
C VAL A 126 -37.22 -0.21 -4.54
N ALA A 127 -37.81 -1.19 -5.22
CA ALA A 127 -38.70 -2.15 -4.56
C ALA A 127 -37.96 -2.88 -3.43
N ASN A 128 -38.67 -3.24 -2.37
CA ASN A 128 -38.11 -4.08 -1.31
C ASN A 128 -37.48 -5.33 -1.90
N ASP A 129 -36.30 -5.68 -1.37
CA ASP A 129 -35.46 -6.79 -1.82
C ASP A 129 -34.85 -6.65 -3.23
N ALA A 130 -34.95 -5.49 -3.88
CA ALA A 130 -34.23 -5.21 -5.12
C ALA A 130 -32.88 -4.52 -4.87
N TYR A 131 -31.96 -4.71 -5.82
CA TYR A 131 -30.61 -4.16 -5.80
C TYR A 131 -30.48 -2.97 -6.75
N ILE A 132 -29.71 -1.97 -6.33
CA ILE A 132 -29.10 -1.01 -7.24
C ILE A 132 -27.89 -1.70 -7.88
N THR A 133 -28.03 -2.10 -9.14
CA THR A 133 -26.98 -2.78 -9.90
C THR A 133 -26.17 -1.78 -10.73
N ALA A 134 -24.84 -1.80 -10.64
CA ALA A 134 -23.98 -1.25 -11.68
C ALA A 134 -23.80 -2.29 -12.79
N ARG A 135 -24.08 -1.92 -14.03
CA ARG A 135 -23.95 -2.80 -15.20
C ARG A 135 -22.74 -2.41 -16.02
N ASN A 136 -22.01 -3.40 -16.54
CA ASN A 136 -21.02 -3.14 -17.57
C ASN A 136 -21.68 -3.08 -18.96
N ALA A 137 -20.97 -2.56 -19.97
CA ALA A 137 -21.51 -2.40 -21.32
C ALA A 137 -21.92 -3.73 -21.99
N ALA A 138 -21.44 -4.87 -21.47
CA ALA A 138 -21.73 -6.21 -21.99
C ALA A 138 -22.87 -6.93 -21.23
N ASP A 139 -23.43 -6.32 -20.17
CA ASP A 139 -24.43 -6.88 -19.25
C ASP A 139 -24.06 -8.28 -18.69
N ALA A 140 -22.76 -8.61 -18.67
CA ALA A 140 -22.28 -9.96 -18.38
C ALA A 140 -21.77 -10.14 -16.94
N ALA A 141 -21.50 -9.03 -16.23
CA ALA A 141 -21.03 -9.03 -14.86
C ALA A 141 -21.54 -7.77 -14.16
N ASN A 142 -22.74 -7.88 -13.60
CA ASN A 142 -23.38 -6.79 -12.87
C ASN A 142 -22.92 -6.84 -11.42
N ILE A 143 -22.67 -5.67 -10.84
CA ILE A 143 -22.26 -5.51 -9.45
C ILE A 143 -23.45 -4.96 -8.67
N ASP A 144 -23.91 -5.72 -7.70
CA ASP A 144 -24.94 -5.30 -6.75
C ASP A 144 -24.33 -4.36 -5.71
N LEU A 145 -24.78 -3.09 -5.68
CA LEU A 145 -24.19 -2.07 -4.81
C LEU A 145 -24.93 -1.93 -3.48
N ILE A 146 -26.25 -1.81 -3.53
CA ILE A 146 -27.10 -1.56 -2.36
C ILE A 146 -28.39 -2.36 -2.54
N LYS A 147 -28.75 -3.16 -1.54
CA LYS A 147 -30.08 -3.79 -1.46
C LYS A 147 -31.01 -2.90 -0.64
N ALA A 148 -32.18 -2.59 -1.18
CA ALA A 148 -33.24 -1.96 -0.42
C ALA A 148 -33.86 -3.01 0.53
N GLY A 149 -33.55 -2.91 1.83
CA GLY A 149 -34.14 -3.78 2.85
C GLY A 149 -35.62 -3.45 3.08
N THR A 150 -36.37 -4.38 3.65
CA THR A 150 -37.83 -4.24 3.92
C THR A 150 -38.21 -3.15 4.91
N ASN A 151 -37.25 -2.49 5.54
CA ASN A 151 -37.44 -1.47 6.59
C ASN A 151 -36.89 -0.10 6.18
N ASP A 152 -36.76 0.19 4.88
CA ASP A 152 -36.13 1.41 4.35
C ASP A 152 -34.69 1.63 4.84
N LEU A 153 -34.03 0.56 5.28
CA LEU A 153 -32.62 0.56 5.65
C LEU A 153 -31.80 -0.01 4.50
N SER A 154 -30.77 0.73 4.09
CA SER A 154 -29.77 0.23 3.15
C SER A 154 -29.02 -0.93 3.80
N THR A 155 -29.19 -2.13 3.28
CA THR A 155 -28.31 -3.25 3.59
C THR A 155 -27.20 -3.25 2.55
N LEU A 156 -25.99 -2.90 2.99
CA LEU A 156 -24.80 -3.25 2.21
C LEU A 156 -24.74 -4.78 2.10
N PRO A 157 -24.37 -5.35 0.94
CA PRO A 157 -24.08 -6.78 0.85
C PRO A 157 -23.18 -7.13 2.03
N ASP A 158 -23.54 -8.17 2.78
CA ASP A 158 -22.76 -8.50 3.96
C ASP A 158 -21.31 -8.75 3.54
N GLY A 159 -20.38 -8.44 4.43
CA GLY A 159 -18.97 -8.64 4.14
C GLY A 159 -18.61 -10.10 3.86
N ALA A 160 -19.52 -11.07 4.02
CA ALA A 160 -19.26 -12.47 3.75
C ALA A 160 -19.18 -12.77 2.25
N GLU A 161 -19.90 -12.03 1.39
CA GLU A 161 -19.75 -12.14 -0.08
C GLU A 161 -18.45 -11.48 -0.59
N MET A 162 -17.90 -10.50 0.15
CA MET A 162 -16.59 -9.91 -0.13
C MET A 162 -15.42 -10.60 0.62
N ALA A 163 -15.72 -11.45 1.59
CA ALA A 163 -14.74 -12.18 2.38
C ALA A 163 -14.39 -13.51 1.70
N SER A 164 -13.55 -13.43 0.68
CA SER A 164 -12.75 -14.60 0.32
C SER A 164 -11.78 -14.90 1.47
N ASN A 165 -11.86 -16.10 2.04
CA ASN A 165 -10.85 -16.63 2.98
C ASN A 165 -9.51 -16.98 2.29
N ALA A 166 -9.40 -16.80 0.98
CA ALA A 166 -8.13 -16.93 0.30
C ALA A 166 -7.21 -15.76 0.70
N ALA A 167 -5.98 -16.09 1.08
CA ALA A 167 -4.95 -15.09 1.32
C ALA A 167 -4.76 -14.25 0.05
N PRO A 168 -4.65 -12.91 0.16
CA PRO A 168 -4.30 -12.08 -0.98
C PRO A 168 -2.98 -12.58 -1.59
N VAL A 169 -2.98 -12.85 -2.89
CA VAL A 169 -1.79 -13.33 -3.61
C VAL A 169 -0.89 -12.17 -4.07
N GLU A 170 -1.41 -10.94 -4.03
CA GLU A 170 -0.69 -9.74 -4.45
C GLU A 170 -0.71 -8.67 -3.35
N ASP A 171 0.46 -8.08 -3.10
CA ASP A 171 0.73 -7.12 -2.02
C ASP A 171 -0.12 -5.85 -2.12
N GLU A 172 -0.56 -5.48 -3.33
CA GLU A 172 -1.39 -4.29 -3.56
C GLU A 172 -2.84 -4.45 -3.08
N ALA A 173 -3.29 -5.67 -2.74
CA ALA A 173 -4.64 -5.92 -2.23
C ALA A 173 -4.77 -5.75 -0.70
N ILE A 174 -3.69 -5.39 0.00
CA ILE A 174 -3.63 -5.37 1.47
C ILE A 174 -4.09 -4.02 2.06
N THR A 175 -4.17 -2.95 1.28
CA THR A 175 -4.38 -1.58 1.78
C THR A 175 -5.75 -1.29 2.38
N ASN A 176 -6.73 -2.18 2.29
CA ASN A 176 -8.09 -1.93 2.81
C ASN A 176 -8.73 -3.12 3.57
N LYS A 177 -7.94 -4.05 4.12
CA LYS A 177 -8.52 -5.18 4.86
C LYS A 177 -8.31 -5.06 6.37
N LYS A 178 -9.43 -4.92 7.07
CA LYS A 178 -9.70 -5.21 8.50
C LYS A 178 -8.91 -6.41 9.09
N TYR A 179 -8.43 -7.31 8.24
CA TYR A 179 -7.51 -8.39 8.58
C TYR A 179 -6.19 -7.93 9.24
N VAL A 180 -5.72 -6.71 8.98
CA VAL A 180 -4.51 -6.17 9.63
C VAL A 180 -4.85 -5.71 11.06
N ASP A 181 -5.97 -5.00 11.25
CA ASP A 181 -6.36 -4.48 12.56
C ASP A 181 -6.82 -5.57 13.54
N ASP A 182 -7.51 -6.62 13.05
CA ASP A 182 -7.98 -7.71 13.91
C ASP A 182 -6.83 -8.66 14.34
N ASN A 183 -5.71 -8.69 13.61
CA ASN A 183 -4.53 -9.48 13.98
C ASN A 183 -3.58 -8.75 14.95
N GLU A 184 -3.61 -7.41 15.02
CA GLU A 184 -2.87 -6.68 16.06
C GLU A 184 -3.45 -6.96 17.47
N ALA A 185 -4.75 -7.23 17.57
CA ALA A 185 -5.37 -7.63 18.84
C ALA A 185 -4.98 -9.04 19.31
N ALA A 186 -4.62 -9.95 18.39
CA ALA A 186 -4.31 -11.36 18.70
C ALA A 186 -2.82 -11.63 19.00
N THR A 187 -1.91 -10.79 18.50
CA THR A 187 -0.47 -10.85 18.82
C THR A 187 -0.04 -9.78 19.82
N LYS A 188 -0.91 -9.46 20.77
CA LYS A 188 -0.47 -8.77 21.99
C LYS A 188 0.51 -9.69 22.67
N TYR A 189 1.81 -9.37 22.61
CA TYR A 189 2.85 -10.06 23.38
C TYR A 189 2.31 -10.26 24.78
N SER A 190 1.93 -11.50 25.10
CA SER A 190 1.50 -11.85 26.43
C SER A 190 2.78 -11.85 27.26
N VAL A 191 3.11 -10.67 27.76
CA VAL A 191 4.13 -10.51 28.78
C VAL A 191 3.50 -11.15 29.99
N ASN A 192 3.79 -12.44 30.21
CA ASN A 192 3.49 -13.07 31.49
C ASN A 192 4.01 -12.11 32.57
N PRO A 193 3.16 -11.59 33.45
CA PRO A 193 3.60 -10.60 34.42
C PRO A 193 4.62 -11.27 35.36
N MET A 194 5.68 -10.53 35.72
CA MET A 194 6.56 -10.96 36.81
C MET A 194 5.73 -10.98 38.09
N THR A 195 5.85 -12.03 38.89
CA THR A 195 5.14 -12.15 40.17
C THR A 195 6.14 -12.12 41.31
N GLY A 196 5.91 -11.30 42.33
CA GLY A 196 6.81 -11.17 43.47
C GLY A 196 6.21 -10.38 44.62
N ASP A 197 6.97 -10.27 45.71
CA ASP A 197 6.73 -9.39 46.85
C ASP A 197 7.83 -8.32 46.92
N ASP A 198 7.55 -7.21 47.60
CA ASP A 198 8.48 -6.07 47.82
C ASP A 198 9.00 -6.02 49.26
N ASP A 199 8.91 -7.15 49.97
CA ASP A 199 9.35 -7.28 51.35
C ASP A 199 10.87 -7.11 51.51
N SER A 200 11.31 -6.85 52.75
CA SER A 200 12.75 -6.68 53.03
C SER A 200 13.57 -7.96 52.79
N ASP A 201 12.91 -9.12 52.79
CA ASP A 201 13.43 -10.43 52.42
C ASP A 201 12.55 -11.02 51.31
N GLY A 202 12.63 -10.44 50.11
CA GLY A 202 11.64 -10.67 49.06
C GLY A 202 12.06 -11.60 47.92
N THR A 203 11.13 -11.83 47.00
CA THR A 203 11.28 -12.69 45.83
C THR A 203 10.57 -12.11 44.59
N ILE A 204 11.15 -12.35 43.41
CA ILE A 204 10.50 -12.13 42.12
C ILE A 204 10.69 -13.34 41.21
N THR A 205 9.62 -13.74 40.53
CA THR A 205 9.61 -14.84 39.55
C THR A 205 9.41 -14.26 38.16
N PHE A 206 10.35 -14.56 37.27
CA PHE A 206 10.33 -14.16 35.88
C PHE A 206 9.48 -15.12 35.03
N PRO A 207 8.99 -14.68 33.85
CA PRO A 207 8.18 -15.49 32.94
C PRO A 207 8.77 -16.84 32.52
N ASN A 208 10.10 -16.92 32.47
CA ASN A 208 10.83 -18.14 32.11
C ASN A 208 11.02 -19.10 33.30
N GLY A 209 10.42 -18.81 34.45
CA GLY A 209 10.54 -19.56 35.69
C GLY A 209 11.81 -19.29 36.49
N MET A 210 12.64 -18.31 36.08
CA MET A 210 13.75 -17.86 36.91
C MET A 210 13.21 -17.17 38.15
N ILE A 211 13.90 -17.32 39.27
CA ILE A 211 13.56 -16.71 40.55
C ILE A 211 14.77 -15.90 41.01
N GLN A 212 14.53 -14.65 41.41
CA GLN A 212 15.49 -13.82 42.12
C GLN A 212 14.97 -13.56 43.53
N LYS A 213 15.84 -13.69 44.54
CA LYS A 213 15.55 -13.45 45.95
C LYS A 213 16.52 -12.44 46.51
N TRP A 214 16.09 -11.65 47.49
CA TRP A 214 16.94 -10.75 48.24
C TRP A 214 16.63 -10.83 49.73
N GLY A 215 17.56 -10.34 50.54
CA GLY A 215 17.32 -10.22 51.97
C GLY A 215 18.50 -9.69 52.74
N LYS A 216 18.38 -9.74 54.07
CA LYS A 216 19.41 -9.30 55.01
C LYS A 216 19.63 -10.32 56.12
N ILE A 217 20.87 -10.43 56.57
CA ILE A 217 21.29 -11.28 57.69
C ILE A 217 22.24 -10.51 58.60
N THR A 218 22.04 -10.59 59.90
CA THR A 218 23.02 -10.08 60.88
C THR A 218 24.02 -11.18 61.19
N ILE A 219 25.32 -10.90 61.00
CA ILE A 219 26.43 -11.79 61.35
C ILE A 219 27.14 -11.17 62.55
N THR A 220 27.31 -11.95 63.61
CA THR A 220 27.96 -11.52 64.84
C THR A 220 29.44 -11.88 64.81
N THR A 221 30.32 -10.89 64.77
CA THR A 221 31.78 -11.07 64.78
C THR A 221 32.32 -11.93 63.62
N THR A 222 33.53 -12.48 63.77
CA THR A 222 34.17 -13.35 62.79
C THR A 222 33.59 -14.76 62.89
N GLU A 223 32.46 -14.98 62.22
CA GLU A 223 31.75 -16.27 62.22
C GLU A 223 31.34 -16.71 60.81
N GLN A 224 30.93 -17.97 60.74
CA GLN A 224 30.21 -18.54 59.62
C GLN A 224 28.74 -18.68 60.02
N LYS A 225 27.82 -18.25 59.16
CA LYS A 225 26.39 -18.29 59.43
C LYS A 225 25.63 -18.90 58.27
N ALA A 226 24.78 -19.87 58.57
CA ALA A 226 23.82 -20.40 57.60
C ALA A 226 22.69 -19.39 57.39
N VAL A 227 22.33 -19.17 56.12
CA VAL A 227 21.22 -18.33 55.68
C VAL A 227 20.21 -19.23 54.98
N THR A 228 18.98 -19.22 55.46
CA THR A 228 17.86 -19.96 54.86
C THR A 228 17.02 -18.99 54.04
N PHE A 229 16.73 -19.33 52.79
CA PHE A 229 15.76 -18.56 52.00
C PHE A 229 14.35 -18.77 52.57
N ALA A 230 13.50 -17.72 52.57
CA ALA A 230 12.12 -17.83 53.05
C ALA A 230 11.32 -18.93 52.32
N ALA A 231 11.61 -19.12 51.03
CA ALA A 231 11.17 -20.25 50.24
C ALA A 231 12.35 -20.80 49.44
N ALA A 232 12.45 -22.13 49.33
CA ALA A 232 13.48 -22.77 48.53
C ALA A 232 13.32 -22.46 47.03
N PHE A 233 14.43 -22.44 46.30
CA PHE A 233 14.39 -22.56 44.83
C PHE A 233 13.84 -23.95 44.45
N THR A 234 13.01 -24.03 43.42
CA THR A 234 12.30 -25.27 43.05
C THR A 234 13.28 -26.38 42.64
N THR A 235 14.36 -25.99 41.96
CA THR A 235 15.38 -26.88 41.40
C THR A 235 16.76 -26.62 42.00
N LYS A 236 17.33 -25.42 41.80
CA LYS A 236 18.64 -25.04 42.36
C LYS A 236 18.84 -23.52 42.42
N CYS A 237 19.66 -23.09 43.38
CA CYS A 237 20.24 -21.76 43.37
C CYS A 237 21.51 -21.77 42.51
N PHE A 238 21.62 -20.85 41.55
CA PHE A 238 22.78 -20.75 40.65
C PHE A 238 23.89 -19.91 41.25
N GLN A 239 23.52 -18.78 41.87
CA GLN A 239 24.48 -17.81 42.37
C GLN A 239 23.89 -17.04 43.55
N VAL A 240 24.78 -16.71 44.49
CA VAL A 240 24.51 -15.79 45.59
C VAL A 240 25.60 -14.71 45.59
N ILE A 241 25.18 -13.46 45.69
CA ILE A 241 26.05 -12.31 45.90
C ILE A 241 25.73 -11.76 47.29
N VAL A 242 26.77 -11.49 48.07
CA VAL A 242 26.65 -10.90 49.41
C VAL A 242 27.38 -9.57 49.46
N SER A 243 26.84 -8.63 50.22
CA SER A 243 27.44 -7.31 50.41
C SER A 243 27.23 -6.80 51.82
N PHE A 244 28.10 -5.88 52.24
CA PHE A 244 27.95 -5.21 53.52
C PHE A 244 26.78 -4.21 53.46
N GLY A 245 25.90 -4.26 54.45
CA GLY A 245 24.72 -3.39 54.56
C GLY A 245 25.00 -1.97 55.07
N GLN A 246 26.22 -1.77 55.59
CA GLN A 246 26.84 -0.61 56.24
C GLN A 246 25.95 0.39 57.02
N THR A 247 26.28 0.52 58.31
CA THR A 247 26.32 1.77 59.08
C THR A 247 27.52 1.77 60.05
N ASP A 248 28.65 1.16 59.67
CA ASP A 248 29.80 1.06 60.57
C ASP A 248 31.04 1.73 59.96
N THR A 249 31.69 2.59 60.75
CA THR A 249 32.77 3.51 60.36
C THR A 249 34.17 2.88 60.43
N ASN A 250 34.26 1.59 60.76
CA ASN A 250 35.53 0.90 60.91
C ASN A 250 36.23 0.64 59.56
N SER A 251 37.46 1.15 59.44
CA SER A 251 38.30 1.15 58.23
C SER A 251 39.13 -0.13 58.01
N SER A 252 38.92 -1.17 58.80
CA SER A 252 39.67 -2.43 58.67
C SER A 252 39.28 -3.21 57.42
N ALA A 253 40.20 -4.04 56.90
CA ALA A 253 39.97 -4.90 55.75
C ALA A 253 38.88 -5.94 56.03
N ARG A 254 37.66 -5.70 55.51
CA ARG A 254 36.49 -6.58 55.67
C ARG A 254 36.21 -7.34 54.37
N SER A 255 35.78 -8.59 54.51
CA SER A 255 35.36 -9.47 53.44
C SER A 255 34.10 -10.22 53.85
N LEU A 256 33.25 -10.44 52.86
CA LEU A 256 32.14 -11.38 52.92
C LEU A 256 32.37 -12.41 51.84
N THR A 257 32.10 -13.67 52.16
CA THR A 257 32.16 -14.74 51.18
C THR A 257 30.96 -15.66 51.39
N ALA A 258 30.18 -15.85 50.32
CA ALA A 258 29.13 -16.87 50.28
C ALA A 258 29.70 -18.18 49.74
N TYR A 259 29.33 -19.31 50.34
CA TYR A 259 29.71 -20.66 49.91
C TYR A 259 28.64 -21.67 50.36
N SER A 260 28.81 -22.94 49.99
CA SER A 260 27.84 -24.01 50.27
C SER A 260 26.42 -23.66 49.80
N ILE A 261 26.30 -23.15 48.58
CA ILE A 261 25.02 -22.73 47.99
C ILE A 261 24.17 -23.97 47.69
N SER A 262 22.94 -23.98 48.19
CA SER A 262 21.92 -25.01 47.94
C SER A 262 20.61 -24.38 47.45
N ASN A 263 19.60 -25.20 47.19
CA ASN A 263 18.25 -24.70 46.87
C ASN A 263 17.53 -24.06 48.08
N THR A 264 17.90 -24.42 49.32
CA THR A 264 17.26 -23.91 50.55
C THR A 264 18.02 -22.76 51.20
N GLY A 265 19.29 -22.53 50.83
CA GLY A 265 20.09 -21.52 51.47
C GLY A 265 21.54 -21.48 51.02
N PHE A 266 22.37 -20.80 51.81
CA PHE A 266 23.81 -20.74 51.64
C PHE A 266 24.49 -20.48 52.99
N THR A 267 25.81 -20.61 53.05
CA THR A 267 26.60 -20.17 54.20
C THR A 267 27.35 -18.89 53.85
N VAL A 268 27.35 -17.92 54.75
CA VAL A 268 28.15 -16.70 54.63
C VAL A 268 29.20 -16.67 55.72
N ARG A 269 30.43 -16.30 55.36
CA ARG A 269 31.50 -16.00 56.31
C ARG A 269 31.80 -14.52 56.28
N SER A 270 31.91 -13.92 57.46
CA SER A 270 32.45 -12.58 57.63
C SER A 270 33.75 -12.63 58.43
N ASN A 271 34.70 -11.77 58.08
CA ASN A 271 35.85 -11.48 58.93
C ASN A 271 35.68 -10.16 59.71
N SER A 272 34.45 -9.63 59.78
CA SER A 272 34.17 -8.39 60.50
C SER A 272 34.38 -8.61 62.00
N GLY A 273 35.23 -7.81 62.64
CA GLY A 273 35.39 -7.82 64.10
C GLY A 273 34.15 -7.33 64.86
N THR A 274 33.16 -6.76 64.16
CA THR A 274 31.92 -6.20 64.72
C THR A 274 30.68 -6.84 64.13
N ASN A 275 29.55 -6.71 64.84
CA ASN A 275 28.24 -7.11 64.34
C ASN A 275 27.90 -6.36 63.05
N THR A 276 27.47 -7.11 62.04
CA THR A 276 27.34 -6.58 60.69
C THR A 276 26.06 -7.04 60.03
N ILE A 277 25.32 -6.10 59.45
CA ILE A 277 24.24 -6.42 58.53
C ILE A 277 24.88 -6.75 57.18
N CYS A 278 24.61 -7.95 56.67
CA CYS A 278 24.94 -8.41 55.34
C CYS A 278 23.65 -8.42 54.51
N ARG A 279 23.70 -7.91 53.28
CA ARG A 279 22.61 -8.04 52.30
C ARG A 279 22.99 -9.12 51.31
N TYR A 280 21.99 -9.82 50.76
CA TYR A 280 22.22 -10.80 49.71
C TYR A 280 21.25 -10.66 48.56
N PHE A 281 21.71 -11.07 47.38
CA PHE A 281 20.89 -11.37 46.21
C PHE A 281 21.21 -12.80 45.78
N ALA A 282 20.18 -13.59 45.50
CA ALA A 282 20.30 -14.95 45.01
C ALA A 282 19.46 -15.13 43.74
N ILE A 283 19.95 -15.90 42.78
CA ILE A 283 19.22 -16.23 41.55
C ILE A 283 19.23 -17.75 41.31
N GLY A 284 18.11 -18.29 40.86
CA GLY A 284 17.92 -19.72 40.64
C GLY A 284 16.61 -20.02 39.94
N ARG A 285 16.17 -21.27 40.02
CA ARG A 285 14.87 -21.76 39.54
C ARG A 285 14.38 -22.86 40.44
#